data_AF-A0A0Q7IS69-F1
#
_entry.id   AF-A0A0Q7IS69-F1
#
_cell.length_a   1.000
_cell.length_b   1.000
_cell.length_c   1.000
_cell.angle_alpha   90.00
_cell.angle_beta   90.00
_cell.angle_gamma   90.00
#
_symmetry.space_group_name_H-M   'P 1'
#
loop_
_entity.id
_entity.type
_entity.pdbx_description
1 polymer ?
#
loop_
_entity_poly.entity_id
_entity_poly.type
_entity_poly.pdbx_seq_one_letter_code
_entity_poly.pdbx_strand_id
1 'polypeptide(L)'
;MRSFFIDRTSGKAYIQPSWSVATMFGPPPKYRAGAGARLVRGVGHVNDQTQARLLEEMELIASDILRTAEIDDLPALSWKAEPIVGPGPMTFAMPLLAKGDFARAAPYFAQVLARIDAAVEQRTAALRKHRSPHSRPARLDSYALGRLHQSQDGFRRIFDLLSAGDAAAIAAQLHAWEAAAVRLHKVEHLWAPSPFPFEIV
;
A
#
# COMPACT_ATOMS: atom_id res chain seq x y z
N MET A 1 6.09 -4.75 5.24
CA MET A 1 6.59 -5.51 4.07
C MET A 1 7.63 -4.68 3.33
N ARG A 2 8.81 -5.25 3.09
CA ARG A 2 9.88 -4.68 2.26
C ARG A 2 10.02 -5.56 1.02
N SER A 3 10.18 -4.99 -0.18
CA SER A 3 10.20 -5.78 -1.42
C SER A 3 11.01 -5.13 -2.53
N PHE A 4 11.59 -5.97 -3.39
CA PHE A 4 12.09 -5.59 -4.72
C PHE A 4 11.18 -6.18 -5.80
N PHE A 5 10.96 -5.42 -6.86
CA PHE A 5 10.26 -5.86 -8.07
C PHE A 5 11.20 -5.73 -9.26
N ILE A 6 11.03 -6.63 -10.23
CA ILE A 6 11.71 -6.56 -11.52
C ILE A 6 10.62 -6.52 -12.59
N ASP A 7 10.34 -5.32 -13.10
CA ASP A 7 9.36 -5.15 -14.17
C ASP A 7 10.00 -5.49 -15.51
N ARG A 8 9.29 -6.27 -16.34
CA ARG A 8 9.70 -6.62 -17.71
C ARG A 8 8.67 -6.11 -18.71
N THR A 9 8.59 -4.79 -18.86
CA THR A 9 7.55 -4.11 -19.65
C THR A 9 7.86 -4.02 -21.14
N SER A 10 9.15 -4.01 -21.51
CA SER A 10 9.60 -3.74 -22.90
C SER A 10 10.18 -4.97 -23.63
N GLY A 11 10.38 -6.11 -22.94
CA GLY A 11 10.90 -7.34 -23.52
C GLY A 11 11.46 -8.32 -22.46
N LYS A 12 11.62 -9.60 -22.81
CA LYS A 12 12.10 -10.64 -21.85
C LYS A 12 13.46 -10.32 -21.23
N ALA A 13 14.32 -9.65 -21.99
CA ALA A 13 15.66 -9.27 -21.59
C ALA A 13 15.72 -7.86 -21.00
N TYR A 14 14.68 -7.02 -21.11
CA TYR A 14 14.70 -5.68 -20.53
C TYR A 14 14.12 -5.73 -19.12
N ILE A 15 14.87 -5.22 -18.15
CA ILE A 15 14.46 -5.12 -16.76
C ILE A 15 14.38 -3.66 -16.33
N GLN A 16 13.39 -3.36 -15.51
CA GLN A 16 13.24 -2.10 -14.81
C GLN A 16 12.96 -2.41 -13.34
N PRO A 17 14.00 -2.48 -12.50
CA PRO A 17 13.82 -2.85 -11.12
C PRO A 17 13.25 -1.70 -10.30
N SER A 18 12.55 -2.04 -9.22
CA SER A 18 12.07 -1.08 -8.24
C SER A 18 12.09 -1.70 -6.84
N TRP A 19 12.04 -0.86 -5.81
CA TRP A 19 11.85 -1.29 -4.43
C TRP A 19 10.61 -0.65 -3.84
N SER A 20 10.05 -1.27 -2.81
CA SER A 20 9.03 -0.64 -1.99
C SER A 20 9.07 -1.10 -0.54
N VAL A 21 8.68 -0.21 0.36
CA VAL A 21 8.31 -0.51 1.74
C VAL A 21 6.84 -0.17 1.91
N ALA A 22 6.04 -1.14 2.30
CA ALA A 22 4.60 -0.97 2.53
C ALA A 22 4.19 -1.53 3.89
N THR A 23 3.28 -0.83 4.54
CA THR A 23 2.52 -1.33 5.70
C THR A 23 1.67 -2.54 5.29
N MET A 24 1.47 -3.49 6.21
CA MET A 24 0.63 -4.68 5.99
C MET A 24 -0.74 -4.59 6.69
N PHE A 25 -0.91 -3.61 7.56
CA PHE A 25 -2.11 -3.38 8.37
C PHE A 25 -3.09 -2.39 7.69
N GLY A 26 -3.28 -2.47 6.37
CA GLY A 26 -4.21 -1.61 5.62
C GLY A 26 -5.52 -2.30 5.25
N PRO A 27 -6.59 -1.54 4.92
CA PRO A 27 -7.87 -2.14 4.56
C PRO A 27 -7.80 -2.96 3.25
N PRO A 28 -8.62 -4.01 3.12
CA PRO A 28 -8.75 -4.76 1.88
C PRO A 28 -9.28 -3.90 0.72
N PRO A 29 -9.09 -4.32 -0.54
CA PRO A 29 -8.23 -5.42 -0.97
C PRO A 29 -6.76 -4.98 -1.13
N LYS A 30 -6.47 -3.70 -0.88
CA LYS A 30 -5.11 -3.14 -0.97
C LYS A 30 -4.52 -3.01 0.43
N TYR A 31 -3.95 -4.10 0.92
CA TYR A 31 -3.18 -4.14 2.18
C TYR A 31 -1.84 -3.40 2.10
N ARG A 32 -1.69 -2.41 1.22
CA ARG A 32 -0.40 -1.76 0.95
C ARG A 32 -0.58 -0.25 0.88
N ALA A 33 -0.05 0.45 1.90
CA ALA A 33 0.29 1.85 1.85
C ALA A 33 1.80 1.98 2.15
N GLY A 34 2.55 2.69 1.31
CA GLY A 34 4.00 2.62 1.36
C GLY A 34 4.72 3.63 0.49
N ALA A 35 6.05 3.54 0.53
CA ALA A 35 6.99 4.28 -0.31
C ALA A 35 7.76 3.31 -1.20
N GLY A 36 8.32 3.79 -2.31
CA GLY A 36 9.11 2.98 -3.22
C GLY A 36 9.57 3.77 -4.43
N ALA A 37 10.65 3.34 -5.07
CA ALA A 37 11.24 4.01 -6.22
C ALA A 37 11.79 3.02 -7.25
N ARG A 38 11.95 3.50 -8.48
CA ARG A 38 12.68 2.81 -9.54
C ARG A 38 14.18 2.84 -9.28
N LEU A 39 14.85 1.75 -9.61
CA LEU A 39 16.31 1.61 -9.58
C LEU A 39 16.88 2.10 -10.91
N VAL A 40 17.40 3.32 -10.94
CA VAL A 40 17.79 3.98 -12.19
C VAL A 40 19.02 3.32 -12.83
N ARG A 41 20.03 2.89 -12.06
CA ARG A 41 21.24 2.29 -12.64
C ARG A 41 21.07 0.81 -13.01
N GLY A 42 20.06 0.15 -12.45
CA GLY A 42 19.68 -1.22 -12.78
C GLY A 42 18.73 -1.39 -13.99
N VAL A 43 18.32 -0.30 -14.65
CA VAL A 43 17.44 -0.38 -15.84
C VAL A 43 18.23 -0.74 -17.08
N GLY A 44 17.75 -1.72 -17.85
CA GLY A 44 18.31 -2.03 -19.17
C GLY A 44 18.14 -3.48 -19.61
N HIS A 45 18.82 -3.84 -20.69
CA HIS A 45 18.88 -5.22 -21.15
C HIS A 45 19.83 -6.04 -20.26
N VAL A 46 19.38 -7.21 -19.82
CA VAL A 46 20.15 -8.14 -18.98
C VAL A 46 21.43 -8.55 -19.70
N ASN A 47 22.54 -8.15 -19.12
CA ASN A 47 23.92 -8.53 -19.43
C ASN A 47 24.74 -8.46 -18.13
N ASP A 48 26.00 -8.89 -18.15
CA ASP A 48 26.86 -8.95 -16.96
C ASP A 48 26.99 -7.56 -16.29
N GLN A 49 27.07 -6.50 -17.08
CA GLN A 49 27.20 -5.14 -16.58
C GLN A 49 25.92 -4.64 -15.88
N THR A 50 24.75 -4.92 -16.46
CA THR A 50 23.45 -4.57 -15.86
C THR A 50 23.18 -5.40 -14.60
N GLN A 51 23.62 -6.67 -14.57
CA GLN A 51 23.51 -7.51 -13.38
C GLN A 51 24.38 -7.00 -12.23
N ALA A 52 25.64 -6.65 -12.48
CA ALA A 52 26.54 -6.14 -11.45
C ALA A 52 26.02 -4.81 -10.87
N ARG A 53 25.62 -3.86 -11.73
CA ARG A 53 25.03 -2.58 -11.29
C ARG A 53 23.74 -2.76 -10.50
N LEU A 54 22.89 -3.71 -10.88
CA LEU A 54 21.67 -4.02 -10.14
C LEU A 54 21.99 -4.52 -8.74
N LEU A 55 22.96 -5.44 -8.60
CA LEU A 55 23.36 -5.97 -7.30
C LEU A 55 23.90 -4.84 -6.40
N GLU A 56 24.79 -4.00 -6.91
CA GLU A 56 25.32 -2.84 -6.19
C GLU A 56 24.22 -1.87 -5.72
N GLU A 57 23.25 -1.54 -6.59
CA GLU A 57 22.12 -0.69 -6.18
C GLU A 57 21.21 -1.36 -5.15
N MET A 58 20.96 -2.67 -5.29
CA MET A 58 20.18 -3.42 -4.31
C MET A 58 20.86 -3.45 -2.94
N GLU A 59 22.18 -3.63 -2.89
CA GLU A 59 22.96 -3.61 -1.65
C GLU A 59 22.94 -2.24 -0.98
N LEU A 60 23.12 -1.17 -1.76
CA LEU A 60 23.07 0.21 -1.27
C LEU A 60 21.68 0.57 -0.70
N ILE A 61 20.61 0.16 -1.37
CA ILE A 61 19.24 0.41 -0.87
C ILE A 61 18.94 -0.49 0.33
N ALA A 62 19.46 -1.72 0.32
CA ALA A 62 19.31 -2.62 1.44
C ALA A 62 20.02 -2.09 2.70
N SER A 63 21.22 -1.51 2.57
CA SER A 63 21.94 -0.89 3.69
C SER A 63 21.22 0.33 4.23
N ASP A 64 20.75 1.21 3.35
CA ASP A 64 20.32 2.55 3.73
C ASP A 64 18.85 2.62 4.15
N ILE A 65 17.99 1.86 3.47
CA ILE A 65 16.53 1.99 3.58
C ILE A 65 15.91 0.71 4.13
N LEU A 66 16.30 -0.47 3.63
CA LEU A 66 15.59 -1.70 3.99
C LEU A 66 16.07 -2.32 5.31
N ARG A 67 17.23 -1.96 5.85
CA ARG A 67 17.67 -2.45 7.15
C ARG A 67 17.18 -1.59 8.31
N THR A 68 17.07 -0.29 8.11
CA THR A 68 16.87 0.70 9.18
C THR A 68 15.48 1.34 9.21
N ALA A 69 14.70 1.28 8.14
CA ALA A 69 13.44 2.03 8.08
C ALA A 69 12.42 1.55 9.12
N GLU A 70 12.17 2.40 10.11
CA GLU A 70 11.10 2.28 11.08
C GLU A 70 9.81 2.87 10.52
N ILE A 71 8.70 2.66 11.24
CA ILE A 71 7.40 3.26 10.88
C ILE A 71 7.47 4.79 10.80
N ASP A 72 8.43 5.38 11.54
CA ASP A 72 8.72 6.81 11.57
C ASP A 72 9.30 7.35 10.28
N ASP A 73 10.03 6.52 9.54
CA ASP A 73 10.75 6.93 8.34
C ASP A 73 9.88 6.91 7.08
N LEU A 74 8.73 6.21 7.11
CA LEU A 74 7.87 6.01 5.94
C LEU A 74 7.40 7.32 5.28
N PRO A 75 6.99 8.38 6.02
CA PRO A 75 6.70 9.67 5.41
C PRO A 75 7.93 10.25 4.70
N ALA A 76 9.11 10.28 5.33
CA ALA A 76 10.32 10.85 4.73
C ALA A 76 10.79 10.08 3.48
N LEU A 77 10.64 8.75 3.49
CA LEU A 77 10.96 7.88 2.36
C LEU A 77 10.03 8.14 1.16
N SER A 78 8.77 8.50 1.41
CA SER A 78 7.81 8.80 0.34
C SER A 78 8.10 10.08 -0.43
N TRP A 79 8.86 11.02 0.15
CA TRP A 79 9.26 12.28 -0.50
C TRP A 79 10.54 12.15 -1.34
N LYS A 80 11.43 11.20 -0.99
CA LYS A 80 12.70 10.98 -1.71
C LYS A 80 12.58 10.03 -2.91
N ALA A 81 11.49 9.28 -2.98
CA ALA A 81 11.27 8.24 -3.97
C ALA A 81 10.23 8.70 -4.99
N GLU A 82 10.45 8.47 -6.31
CA GLU A 82 9.38 8.55 -7.31
C GLU A 82 8.35 7.46 -6.98
N PRO A 83 7.20 7.81 -6.40
CA PRO A 83 6.34 6.80 -5.83
C PRO A 83 5.68 6.03 -6.98
N ILE A 84 5.82 4.70 -6.95
CA ILE A 84 5.22 3.77 -7.93
C ILE A 84 3.70 4.01 -8.05
N VAL A 85 3.10 4.51 -6.97
CA VAL A 85 1.76 5.10 -6.90
C VAL A 85 1.90 6.40 -6.11
N GLY A 86 1.67 7.57 -6.75
CA GLY A 86 1.75 8.94 -6.20
C GLY A 86 1.59 9.08 -4.67
N PRO A 87 2.27 10.02 -3.97
CA PRO A 87 2.12 10.16 -2.53
C PRO A 87 0.65 10.53 -2.23
N GLY A 88 -0.10 9.54 -1.77
CA GLY A 88 -1.52 9.67 -1.49
C GLY A 88 -1.72 9.96 0.00
N PRO A 89 -2.90 10.47 0.40
CA PRO A 89 -3.25 10.61 1.81
C PRO A 89 -3.03 9.31 2.61
N MET A 90 -3.16 8.14 1.96
CA MET A 90 -2.86 6.83 2.53
C MET A 90 -1.43 6.63 3.01
N THR A 91 -0.45 7.22 2.32
CA THR A 91 0.96 7.11 2.66
C THR A 91 1.26 7.73 4.03
N PHE A 92 0.44 8.70 4.45
CA PHE A 92 0.55 9.37 5.75
C PHE A 92 -0.44 8.81 6.78
N ALA A 93 -1.66 8.49 6.36
CA ALA A 93 -2.74 8.05 7.25
C ALA A 93 -2.36 6.79 8.05
N MET A 94 -1.84 5.75 7.39
CA MET A 94 -1.57 4.47 8.04
C MET A 94 -0.41 4.52 9.03
N PRO A 95 0.77 5.13 8.71
CA PRO A 95 1.83 5.28 9.70
C PRO A 95 1.40 6.12 10.90
N LEU A 96 0.67 7.23 10.70
CA LEU A 96 0.17 8.05 11.81
C LEU A 96 -0.78 7.26 12.71
N LEU A 97 -1.70 6.51 12.11
CA LEU A 97 -2.62 5.63 12.85
C LEU A 97 -1.87 4.57 13.66
N ALA A 98 -0.90 3.89 13.05
CA ALA A 98 -0.11 2.86 13.71
C ALA A 98 0.74 3.40 14.86
N LYS A 99 1.11 4.69 14.85
CA LYS A 99 1.81 5.35 15.96
C LYS A 99 0.89 5.81 17.10
N GLY A 100 -0.43 5.81 16.88
CA GLY A 100 -1.38 6.40 17.82
C GLY A 100 -1.60 7.91 17.63
N ASP A 101 -1.06 8.52 16.57
CA ASP A 101 -1.28 9.95 16.27
C ASP A 101 -2.63 10.13 15.55
N PHE A 102 -3.71 9.77 16.27
CA PHE A 102 -5.07 9.70 15.74
C PHE A 102 -5.58 11.05 15.24
N ALA A 103 -5.25 12.12 15.97
CA ALA A 103 -5.64 13.48 15.61
C ALA A 103 -5.05 13.90 14.25
N ARG A 104 -3.78 13.57 13.98
CA ARG A 104 -3.16 13.87 12.68
C ARG A 104 -3.55 12.86 11.60
N ALA A 105 -3.87 11.62 11.95
CA ALA A 105 -4.32 10.61 10.99
C ALA A 105 -5.73 10.93 10.42
N ALA A 106 -6.66 11.38 11.26
CA ALA A 106 -8.05 11.62 10.91
C ALA A 106 -8.29 12.45 9.62
N PRO A 107 -7.67 13.64 9.43
CA PRO A 107 -7.89 14.42 8.21
C PRO A 107 -7.40 13.72 6.94
N TYR A 108 -6.39 12.85 7.02
CA TYR A 108 -5.97 12.05 5.88
C TYR A 108 -6.98 10.95 5.55
N PHE A 109 -7.54 10.27 6.56
CA PHE A 109 -8.61 9.29 6.35
C PHE A 109 -9.86 9.91 5.72
N ALA A 110 -10.25 11.10 6.15
CA ALA A 110 -11.34 11.85 5.53
C ALA A 110 -11.09 12.11 4.03
N GLN A 111 -9.87 12.51 3.66
CA GLN A 111 -9.48 12.71 2.26
C GLN A 111 -9.49 11.39 1.46
N VAL A 112 -9.03 10.28 2.04
CA VAL A 112 -9.07 8.96 1.40
C VAL A 112 -10.51 8.55 1.13
N LEU A 113 -11.40 8.70 2.13
CA LEU A 113 -12.80 8.37 2.01
C LEU A 113 -13.50 9.19 0.93
N ALA A 114 -13.29 10.50 0.90
CA ALA A 114 -13.86 11.37 -0.13
C ALA A 114 -13.44 10.93 -1.55
N ARG A 115 -12.17 10.52 -1.73
CA ARG A 115 -11.67 10.01 -3.03
C ARG A 115 -12.31 8.67 -3.40
N ILE A 116 -12.50 7.78 -2.43
CA ILE A 116 -13.13 6.48 -2.66
C ILE A 116 -14.61 6.65 -2.98
N ASP A 117 -15.32 7.51 -2.24
CA ASP A 117 -16.72 7.84 -2.47
C ASP A 117 -16.92 8.38 -3.90
N ALA A 118 -16.10 9.33 -4.33
CA ALA A 118 -16.12 9.85 -5.70
C ALA A 118 -15.82 8.77 -6.75
N ALA A 119 -14.85 7.87 -6.48
CA ALA A 119 -14.53 6.77 -7.38
C ALA A 119 -15.67 5.73 -7.48
N VAL A 120 -16.33 5.41 -6.36
CA VAL A 120 -17.52 4.54 -6.31
C VAL A 120 -18.64 5.15 -7.15
N GLU A 121 -18.92 6.44 -6.98
CA GLU A 121 -19.95 7.14 -7.76
C GLU A 121 -19.64 7.10 -9.26
N GLN A 122 -18.42 7.50 -9.66
CA GLN A 122 -18.00 7.51 -11.05
C GLN A 122 -18.10 6.12 -11.68
N ARG A 123 -17.66 5.09 -10.96
CA ARG A 123 -17.66 3.70 -11.46
C ARG A 123 -19.06 3.12 -11.53
N THR A 124 -19.93 3.45 -10.57
CA THR A 124 -21.36 3.09 -10.61
C THR A 124 -22.04 3.73 -11.83
N ALA A 125 -21.76 5.01 -12.11
CA ALA A 125 -22.27 5.68 -13.30
C ALA A 125 -21.74 5.05 -14.60
N ALA A 126 -20.47 4.65 -14.64
CA ALA A 126 -19.90 3.93 -15.79
C ALA A 126 -20.58 2.57 -16.00
N LEU A 127 -20.84 1.83 -14.92
CA LEU A 127 -21.47 0.51 -15.01
C LEU A 127 -22.88 0.58 -15.63
N ARG A 128 -23.65 1.63 -15.29
CA ARG A 128 -24.98 1.90 -15.84
C ARG A 128 -24.98 2.20 -17.35
N LYS A 129 -23.85 2.63 -17.92
CA LYS A 129 -23.73 2.95 -19.36
C LYS A 129 -23.53 1.72 -20.24
N HIS A 130 -23.23 0.55 -19.67
CA HIS A 130 -23.04 -0.67 -20.47
C HIS A 130 -24.39 -1.19 -20.99
N ARG A 131 -24.46 -1.45 -22.29
CA ARG A 131 -25.66 -2.02 -22.94
C ARG A 131 -25.98 -3.44 -22.47
N SER A 132 -24.98 -4.19 -22.01
CA SER A 132 -25.13 -5.55 -21.50
C SER A 132 -24.31 -5.75 -20.22
N PRO A 133 -24.92 -6.25 -19.12
CA PRO A 133 -24.21 -6.50 -17.87
C PRO A 133 -23.22 -7.67 -17.97
N HIS A 134 -23.35 -8.53 -18.98
CA HIS A 134 -22.48 -9.68 -19.19
C HIS A 134 -21.28 -9.39 -20.10
N SER A 135 -21.23 -8.19 -20.69
CA SER A 135 -20.09 -7.76 -21.48
C SER A 135 -18.79 -7.80 -20.66
N ARG A 136 -17.65 -8.06 -21.31
CA ARG A 136 -16.36 -8.08 -20.62
C ARG A 136 -16.06 -6.75 -19.92
N PRO A 137 -16.28 -5.57 -20.54
CA PRO A 137 -16.10 -4.28 -19.86
C PRO A 137 -16.99 -4.12 -18.62
N ALA A 138 -18.28 -4.50 -18.70
CA ALA A 138 -19.18 -4.43 -17.54
C ALA A 138 -18.72 -5.32 -16.38
N ARG A 139 -18.22 -6.53 -16.67
CA ARG A 139 -17.66 -7.42 -15.65
C ARG A 139 -16.40 -6.84 -14.98
N LEU A 140 -15.51 -6.22 -15.77
CA LEU A 140 -14.32 -5.56 -15.22
C LEU A 140 -14.69 -4.35 -14.37
N ASP A 141 -15.69 -3.58 -14.77
CA ASP A 141 -16.18 -2.43 -14.01
C ASP A 141 -16.88 -2.86 -12.71
N SER A 142 -17.70 -3.92 -12.76
CA SER A 142 -18.34 -4.52 -11.59
C SER A 142 -17.31 -5.07 -10.60
N TYR A 143 -16.30 -5.79 -11.09
CA TYR A 143 -15.19 -6.27 -10.25
C TYR A 143 -14.42 -5.11 -9.60
N ALA A 144 -14.11 -4.07 -10.37
CA ALA A 144 -13.45 -2.88 -9.85
C ALA A 144 -14.31 -2.14 -8.79
N LEU A 145 -15.61 -2.02 -9.03
CA LEU A 145 -16.57 -1.42 -8.09
C LEU A 145 -16.66 -2.22 -6.78
N GLY A 146 -16.72 -3.56 -6.86
CA GLY A 146 -16.70 -4.42 -5.68
C GLY A 146 -15.44 -4.22 -4.83
N ARG A 147 -14.28 -4.04 -5.47
CA ARG A 147 -13.03 -3.69 -4.75
C ARG A 147 -13.07 -2.31 -4.11
N LEU A 148 -13.69 -1.33 -4.75
CA LEU A 148 -13.85 0.01 -4.19
C LEU A 148 -14.74 -0.02 -2.95
N HIS A 149 -15.86 -0.74 -2.98
CA HIS A 149 -16.73 -0.91 -1.80
C HIS A 149 -16.01 -1.58 -0.64
N GLN A 150 -15.25 -2.66 -0.88
CA GLN A 150 -14.47 -3.29 0.19
C GLN A 150 -13.46 -2.33 0.85
N SER A 151 -12.79 -1.49 0.04
CA SER A 151 -11.92 -0.44 0.58
C SER A 151 -12.71 0.60 1.34
N GLN A 152 -13.82 1.07 0.79
CA GLN A 152 -14.72 2.04 1.41
C GLN A 152 -15.15 1.59 2.81
N ASP A 153 -15.61 0.35 2.95
CA ASP A 153 -16.04 -0.23 4.22
C ASP A 153 -14.90 -0.25 5.25
N GLY A 154 -13.70 -0.67 4.83
CA GLY A 154 -12.52 -0.70 5.69
C GLY A 154 -12.12 0.70 6.17
N PHE A 155 -12.13 1.69 5.28
CA PHE A 155 -11.80 3.07 5.64
C PHE A 155 -12.86 3.73 6.50
N ARG A 156 -14.15 3.50 6.23
CA ARG A 156 -15.25 4.03 7.05
C ARG A 156 -15.15 3.49 8.46
N ARG A 157 -14.93 2.19 8.60
CA ARG A 157 -14.75 1.56 9.91
C ARG A 157 -13.63 2.21 10.72
N ILE A 158 -12.44 2.44 10.15
CA ILE A 158 -11.37 3.14 10.88
C ILE A 158 -11.73 4.57 11.20
N PHE A 159 -12.37 5.29 10.29
CA PHE A 159 -12.80 6.66 10.53
C PHE A 159 -13.82 6.77 11.67
N ASP A 160 -14.75 5.82 11.76
CA ASP A 160 -15.72 5.73 12.85
C ASP A 160 -15.02 5.43 14.18
N LEU A 161 -14.06 4.49 14.19
CA LEU A 161 -13.27 4.17 15.39
C LEU A 161 -12.40 5.34 15.86
N LEU A 162 -11.81 6.08 14.93
CA LEU A 162 -11.07 7.32 15.21
C LEU A 162 -11.99 8.39 15.84
N SER A 163 -13.21 8.52 15.32
CA SER A 163 -14.20 9.47 15.84
C SER A 163 -14.67 9.08 17.24
N ALA A 164 -14.74 7.78 17.55
CA ALA A 164 -15.08 7.25 18.88
C ALA A 164 -13.91 7.31 19.87
N GLY A 165 -12.66 7.53 19.42
CA GLY A 165 -11.48 7.49 20.26
C GLY A 165 -11.15 6.10 20.82
N ASP A 166 -11.65 5.04 20.20
CA ASP A 166 -11.50 3.66 20.69
C ASP A 166 -10.17 3.05 20.20
N ALA A 167 -9.09 3.37 20.92
CA ALA A 167 -7.75 2.89 20.59
C ALA A 167 -7.65 1.35 20.57
N ALA A 168 -8.34 0.66 21.48
CA ALA A 168 -8.32 -0.79 21.55
C ALA A 168 -8.98 -1.43 20.32
N ALA A 169 -10.12 -0.90 19.88
CA ALA A 169 -10.77 -1.36 18.66
C ALA A 169 -9.94 -1.03 17.40
N ILE A 170 -9.24 0.10 17.37
CA ILE A 170 -8.30 0.44 16.29
C ILE A 170 -7.18 -0.61 16.21
N ALA A 171 -6.51 -0.90 17.33
CA ALA A 171 -5.45 -1.92 17.38
C ALA A 171 -5.96 -3.28 16.88
N ALA A 172 -7.10 -3.75 17.40
CA ALA A 172 -7.70 -5.00 16.96
C ALA A 172 -7.99 -5.02 15.45
N GLN A 173 -8.46 -3.91 14.89
CA GLN A 173 -8.71 -3.79 13.45
C GLN A 173 -7.42 -3.84 12.63
N LEU A 174 -6.36 -3.18 13.08
CA LEU A 174 -5.05 -3.19 12.42
C LEU A 174 -4.40 -4.57 12.44
N HIS A 175 -4.43 -5.26 13.58
CA HIS A 175 -3.94 -6.64 13.71
C HIS A 175 -4.72 -7.60 12.80
N ALA A 176 -6.04 -7.45 12.73
CA ALA A 176 -6.87 -8.26 11.84
C ALA A 176 -6.50 -8.07 10.35
N TRP A 177 -6.19 -6.82 9.96
CA TRP A 177 -5.73 -6.53 8.61
C TRP A 177 -4.33 -7.06 8.34
N GLU A 178 -3.40 -6.92 9.28
CA GLU A 178 -2.06 -7.50 9.15
C GLU A 178 -2.11 -9.01 8.97
N ALA A 179 -2.86 -9.71 9.82
CA ALA A 179 -3.03 -11.16 9.72
C ALA A 179 -3.66 -11.58 8.37
N ALA A 180 -4.60 -10.78 7.84
CA ALA A 180 -5.18 -11.02 6.53
C ALA A 180 -4.15 -10.83 5.40
N ALA A 181 -3.33 -9.79 5.47
CA ALA A 181 -2.27 -9.51 4.50
C ALA A 181 -1.18 -10.60 4.51
N VAL A 182 -0.78 -11.05 5.70
CA VAL A 182 0.20 -12.13 5.88
C VAL A 182 -0.29 -13.42 5.24
N ARG A 183 -1.57 -13.79 5.46
CA ARG A 183 -2.19 -14.95 4.80
C ARG A 183 -2.28 -14.81 3.29
N LEU A 184 -2.68 -13.64 2.81
CA LEU A 184 -2.74 -13.37 1.37
C LEU A 184 -1.37 -13.52 0.70
N HIS A 185 -0.31 -13.10 1.39
CA HIS A 185 1.06 -13.16 0.89
C HIS A 185 1.78 -14.48 1.19
N LYS A 186 1.16 -15.40 1.94
CA LYS A 186 1.71 -16.72 2.29
C LYS A 186 3.04 -16.63 3.07
N VAL A 187 3.14 -15.63 3.94
CA VAL A 187 4.34 -15.36 4.76
C VAL A 187 4.11 -15.60 6.26
N GLU A 188 3.09 -16.39 6.61
CA GLU A 188 2.74 -16.74 7.99
C GLU A 188 3.94 -17.31 8.75
N HIS A 189 4.73 -18.15 8.08
CA HIS A 189 5.92 -18.80 8.63
C HIS A 189 7.09 -17.85 8.95
N LEU A 190 7.01 -16.59 8.50
CA LEU A 190 8.02 -15.54 8.72
C LEU A 190 7.49 -14.40 9.59
N TRP A 191 6.25 -14.49 10.05
CA TRP A 191 5.56 -13.40 10.73
C TRP A 191 5.30 -13.73 12.19
N ALA A 192 5.61 -12.77 13.05
CA ALA A 192 5.15 -12.70 14.42
C ALA A 192 4.40 -11.37 14.59
N PRO A 193 3.18 -11.35 15.16
CA PRO A 193 2.49 -10.11 15.47
C PRO A 193 3.35 -9.25 16.39
N SER A 194 3.51 -7.96 16.06
CA SER A 194 4.17 -6.97 16.91
C SER A 194 3.15 -5.96 17.40
N PRO A 195 3.17 -5.56 18.68
CA PRO A 195 2.27 -4.52 19.16
C PRO A 195 2.58 -3.19 18.44
N PHE A 196 1.54 -2.41 18.18
CA PHE A 196 1.65 -1.03 17.76
C PHE A 196 2.16 -0.16 18.94
N PRO A 197 2.94 0.90 18.67
CA PRO A 197 3.47 1.80 19.70
C PRO A 197 2.45 2.31 20.72
N PHE A 198 1.19 2.50 20.35
CA PHE A 198 0.14 3.00 21.25
C PHE A 198 -0.52 1.92 22.11
N GLU A 199 -0.21 0.63 21.91
CA GLU A 199 -0.71 -0.48 22.72
C GLU A 199 0.13 -0.72 24.00
N ILE A 200 1.32 -0.12 24.07
CA ILE A 200 2.30 -0.35 25.14
C ILE A 200 2.42 0.85 26.11
N VAL A 201 1.54 1.84 26.00
CA VAL A 201 1.53 3.08 26.79
C VAL A 201 0.61 2.95 28.00
#